data_AF-A0A1M5KYL4-F1
#
_entry.id   AF-A0A1M5KYL4-F1
#
_cell.length_a   1.000
_cell.length_b   1.000
_cell.length_c   1.000
_cell.angle_alpha   90.00
_cell.angle_beta   90.00
_cell.angle_gamma   90.00
#
_symmetry.space_group_name_H-M   'P 1'
#
loop_
_entity.id
_entity.type
_entity.pdbx_description
1 polymer ?
#
loop_
_entity_poly.entity_id
_entity_poly.type
_entity_poly.pdbx_seq_one_letter_code
_entity_poly.pdbx_strand_id
1 'polypeptide(L)'
;MINTERPFSRRSLLRVSLFGSAALAGAGLIGSLSGCSAEHSAAGFVQLRESDLPVLRRLTPIILKGAVPASSMPSAVQGTLTSLDEGLAHLTPAVSKQVSQLFDLLSLPLTRGPLTGVWGAWEQAHDGEIQAFLQRWENSPIALLRQGHASLQQMILMAWYGRPESWRHCGYPGPPVI
;
A
#
# COMPACT_ATOMS: atom_id res chain seq x y z
N MET A 1 -12.26 -16.62 -38.12
CA MET A 1 -11.07 -16.06 -37.44
C MET A 1 -10.94 -14.61 -37.88
N ILE A 2 -11.20 -13.63 -37.00
CA ILE A 2 -11.09 -12.20 -37.33
C ILE A 2 -10.02 -11.64 -36.40
N ASN A 3 -8.80 -11.48 -36.91
CA ASN A 3 -7.74 -10.75 -36.21
C ASN A 3 -8.03 -9.26 -36.33
N THR A 4 -8.29 -8.60 -35.20
CA THR A 4 -8.41 -7.14 -35.13
C THR A 4 -7.16 -6.60 -34.43
N GLU A 5 -6.07 -6.46 -35.18
CA GLU A 5 -4.90 -5.68 -34.74
C GLU A 5 -5.29 -4.20 -34.81
N ARG A 6 -5.46 -3.52 -33.68
CA ARG A 6 -5.60 -2.06 -33.63
C ARG A 6 -4.21 -1.44 -33.69
N PRO A 7 -3.81 -0.73 -34.77
CA PRO A 7 -2.50 -0.13 -34.83
C PRO A 7 -2.42 1.06 -33.86
N PHE A 8 -1.54 0.95 -32.86
CA PHE A 8 -1.20 2.06 -31.99
C PHE A 8 -0.64 3.23 -32.81
N SER A 9 -1.38 4.34 -32.86
CA SER A 9 -0.97 5.51 -33.62
C SER A 9 0.09 6.32 -32.86
N ARG A 10 1.12 6.78 -33.58
CA ARG A 10 2.21 7.65 -33.06
C ARG A 10 1.70 8.89 -32.34
N ARG A 11 0.53 9.40 -32.72
CA ARG A 11 -0.13 10.55 -32.06
C ARG A 11 -0.74 10.19 -30.70
N SER A 12 -1.12 8.93 -30.50
CA SER A 12 -1.59 8.42 -29.21
C SER A 12 -0.43 8.33 -28.21
N LEU A 13 0.75 7.91 -28.68
CA LEU A 13 1.97 7.89 -27.87
C LEU A 13 2.41 9.31 -27.45
N LEU A 14 2.35 10.28 -28.38
CA LEU A 14 2.69 11.67 -28.08
C LEU A 14 1.70 12.35 -27.12
N ARG A 15 0.40 12.01 -27.19
CA ARG A 15 -0.58 12.47 -26.20
C ARG A 15 -0.31 11.85 -24.82
N VAL A 16 -0.02 10.55 -24.76
CA VAL A 16 0.33 9.87 -23.50
C VAL A 16 1.59 10.47 -22.87
N SER A 17 2.62 10.80 -23.66
CA SER A 17 3.82 11.47 -23.14
C SER A 17 3.54 12.90 -22.67
N LEU A 18 2.69 13.66 -23.36
CA LEU A 18 2.37 15.04 -22.99
C LEU A 18 1.57 15.12 -21.67
N PHE A 19 0.66 14.17 -21.43
CA PHE A 19 -0.02 14.05 -20.13
C PHE A 19 0.88 13.48 -19.01
N GLY A 20 1.87 12.64 -19.36
CA GLY A 20 2.87 12.15 -18.41
C GLY A 20 3.78 13.24 -17.86
N SER A 21 4.14 14.24 -18.68
CA SER A 21 5.01 15.35 -18.25
C SER A 21 4.33 16.32 -17.29
N ALA A 22 3.02 16.57 -17.43
CA ALA A 22 2.27 17.42 -16.51
C ALA A 22 2.11 16.78 -15.12
N ALA A 23 2.01 15.45 -15.04
CA ALA A 23 1.99 14.72 -13.77
C ALA A 23 3.34 14.82 -13.02
N LEU A 24 4.47 14.77 -13.74
CA LEU A 24 5.79 14.93 -13.14
C LEU A 24 6.07 16.38 -12.68
N ALA A 25 5.59 17.39 -13.41
CA ALA A 25 5.71 18.79 -13.00
C ALA A 25 4.84 19.14 -11.78
N GLY A 26 3.63 18.54 -11.67
CA GLY A 26 2.79 18.65 -10.47
C GLY A 26 3.39 17.92 -9.25
N ALA A 27 4.04 16.77 -9.46
CA ALA A 27 4.76 16.07 -8.39
C ALA A 27 5.99 16.84 -7.89
N GLY A 28 6.66 17.62 -8.75
CA GLY A 28 7.83 18.42 -8.39
C GLY A 28 7.54 19.56 -7.41
N LEU A 29 6.37 20.22 -7.53
CA LEU A 29 5.99 21.33 -6.64
C LEU A 29 5.44 20.84 -5.29
N ILE A 30 4.87 19.64 -5.22
CA ILE A 30 4.49 18.98 -3.96
C ILE A 30 5.75 18.47 -3.24
N GLY A 31 6.74 17.95 -3.99
CA GLY A 31 8.00 17.44 -3.44
C GLY A 31 8.89 18.50 -2.78
N SER A 32 8.78 19.78 -3.15
CA SER A 32 9.57 20.87 -2.55
C SER A 32 8.96 21.49 -1.29
N LEU A 33 7.69 21.18 -0.97
CA LEU A 33 7.03 21.64 0.26
C LEU A 33 7.10 20.58 1.38
N SER A 34 7.38 19.33 1.02
CA SER A 34 7.77 18.28 1.95
C SER A 34 9.23 18.48 2.39
N GLY A 35 9.43 19.44 3.28
CA GLY A 35 10.54 19.40 4.24
C GLY A 35 10.36 18.20 5.17
N CYS A 36 10.44 16.99 4.61
CA CYS A 36 10.49 15.77 5.38
C CYS A 36 11.94 15.60 5.81
N SER A 37 12.22 15.92 7.08
CA SER A 37 13.33 15.26 7.76
C SER A 37 13.27 13.77 7.42
N ALA A 38 14.39 13.16 7.06
CA ALA A 38 14.46 11.72 6.93
C ALA A 38 13.97 11.13 8.26
N GLU A 39 12.73 10.66 8.29
CA GLU A 39 12.19 10.00 9.47
C GLU A 39 12.97 8.71 9.64
N HIS A 40 13.45 8.52 10.87
CA HIS A 40 14.15 7.30 11.24
C HIS A 40 13.12 6.16 11.27
N SER A 41 13.60 4.95 10.99
CA SER A 41 12.79 3.73 11.16
C SER A 41 12.24 3.67 12.58
N ALA A 42 11.00 3.20 12.70
CA ALA A 42 10.35 3.02 13.99
C ALA A 42 11.12 2.03 14.88
N ALA A 43 10.98 2.17 16.19
CA ALA A 43 11.69 1.28 17.12
C ALA A 43 11.30 -0.19 16.87
N GLY A 44 12.30 -1.03 16.58
CA GLY A 44 12.10 -2.45 16.27
C GLY A 44 11.79 -2.76 14.80
N PHE A 45 11.85 -1.76 13.91
CA PHE A 45 11.70 -1.91 12.46
C PHE A 45 12.96 -1.44 11.72
N VAL A 46 13.20 -2.01 10.54
CA VAL A 46 14.35 -1.70 9.68
C VAL A 46 13.97 -0.65 8.63
N GLN A 47 12.79 -0.75 8.02
CA GLN A 47 12.33 0.11 6.92
C GLN A 47 11.11 0.97 7.29
N LEU A 48 10.15 0.40 8.03
CA LEU A 48 8.92 1.12 8.41
C LEU A 48 9.22 2.26 9.36
N ARG A 49 8.64 3.43 9.10
CA ARG A 49 8.78 4.65 9.91
C ARG A 49 7.61 4.78 10.87
N GLU A 50 7.76 5.63 11.89
CA GLU A 50 6.69 5.90 12.85
C GLU A 50 5.42 6.43 12.17
N SER A 51 5.54 7.22 11.10
CA SER A 51 4.41 7.74 10.32
C SER A 51 3.66 6.67 9.49
N ASP A 52 4.29 5.53 9.21
CA ASP A 52 3.70 4.44 8.42
C ASP A 52 2.81 3.53 9.30
N LEU A 53 3.16 3.40 10.58
CA LEU A 53 2.53 2.43 11.48
C LEU A 53 1.03 2.66 11.74
N PRO A 54 0.52 3.90 11.93
CA PRO A 54 -0.90 4.14 12.16
C PRO A 54 -1.81 3.59 11.06
N VAL A 55 -1.47 3.86 9.79
CA VAL A 55 -2.26 3.40 8.65
C VAL A 55 -2.16 1.88 8.51
N LEU A 56 -0.97 1.31 8.63
CA LEU A 56 -0.77 -0.13 8.49
C LEU A 56 -1.47 -0.92 9.60
N ARG A 57 -1.43 -0.45 10.85
CA ARG A 57 -2.16 -1.04 11.99
C ARG A 57 -3.68 -1.01 11.79
N ARG A 58 -4.19 0.03 11.12
CA ARG A 58 -5.62 0.18 10.83
C ARG A 58 -6.07 -0.68 9.64
N LEU A 59 -5.27 -0.76 8.59
CA LEU A 59 -5.58 -1.53 7.36
C LEU A 59 -5.47 -3.03 7.55
N THR A 60 -4.42 -3.51 8.23
CA THR A 60 -4.13 -4.93 8.37
C THR A 60 -5.32 -5.75 8.90
N PRO A 61 -5.98 -5.41 10.02
CA PRO A 61 -7.10 -6.21 10.52
C PRO A 61 -8.34 -6.18 9.60
N ILE A 62 -8.49 -5.14 8.77
CA ILE A 62 -9.59 -5.02 7.82
C ILE A 62 -9.35 -5.90 6.60
N ILE A 63 -8.12 -5.94 6.10
CA ILE A 63 -7.72 -6.80 4.99
C ILE A 63 -7.68 -8.27 5.40
N LEU A 64 -7.30 -8.57 6.65
CA LEU A 64 -7.27 -9.94 7.20
C LEU A 64 -8.62 -10.40 7.77
N LYS A 65 -9.68 -9.59 7.63
CA LYS A 65 -11.01 -9.95 8.14
C LYS A 65 -11.47 -11.28 7.53
N GLY A 66 -11.82 -12.23 8.40
CA GLY A 66 -12.23 -13.58 8.01
C GLY A 66 -11.09 -14.60 7.88
N ALA A 67 -9.85 -14.15 7.67
CA ALA A 67 -8.68 -15.03 7.64
C ALA A 67 -8.10 -15.30 9.05
N VAL A 68 -8.39 -14.44 10.02
CA VAL A 68 -7.87 -14.53 11.39
C VAL A 68 -9.02 -14.43 12.39
N PRO A 69 -9.09 -15.33 13.39
CA PRO A 69 -10.03 -15.20 14.51
C PRO A 69 -9.82 -13.88 15.28
N ALA A 70 -10.91 -13.25 15.73
CA ALA A 70 -10.84 -11.96 16.43
C ALA A 70 -9.90 -11.98 17.65
N SER A 71 -9.83 -13.08 18.39
CA SER A 71 -8.94 -13.26 19.54
C SER A 71 -7.46 -13.23 19.20
N SER A 72 -7.09 -13.58 17.96
CA SER A 72 -5.70 -13.65 17.49
C SER A 72 -5.31 -12.44 16.66
N MET A 73 -6.27 -11.55 16.34
CA MET A 73 -6.06 -10.41 15.46
C MET A 73 -4.92 -9.47 15.91
N PRO A 74 -4.76 -9.11 17.20
CA PRO A 74 -3.66 -8.23 17.61
C PRO A 74 -2.27 -8.82 17.33
N SER A 75 -2.09 -10.13 17.59
CA SER A 75 -0.83 -10.83 17.31
C SER A 75 -0.61 -11.03 15.81
N ALA A 76 -1.69 -11.28 15.04
CA ALA A 76 -1.63 -11.35 13.60
C ALA A 76 -1.16 -10.02 12.99
N VAL A 77 -1.76 -8.89 13.40
CA VAL A 77 -1.36 -7.56 12.97
C VAL A 77 0.12 -7.32 13.26
N GLN A 78 0.57 -7.52 14.50
CA GLN A 78 1.97 -7.26 14.86
C GLN A 78 2.94 -8.09 14.01
N GLY A 79 2.72 -9.39 13.88
CA GLY A 79 3.63 -10.22 13.10
C GLY A 79 3.53 -9.95 11.59
N THR A 80 2.37 -9.54 11.06
CA THR A 80 2.27 -9.08 9.67
C THR A 80 3.08 -7.82 9.44
N LEU A 81 3.10 -6.87 10.38
CA LEU A 81 3.95 -5.68 10.25
C LEU A 81 5.44 -6.02 10.30
N THR A 82 5.84 -6.93 11.18
CA THR A 82 7.23 -7.42 11.24
C THR A 82 7.63 -8.11 9.93
N SER A 83 6.84 -9.04 9.43
CA SER A 83 7.13 -9.71 8.15
C SER A 83 7.07 -8.77 6.94
N LEU A 84 6.20 -7.75 6.99
CA LEU A 84 6.17 -6.70 5.97
C LEU A 84 7.49 -5.93 5.95
N ASP A 85 7.95 -5.47 7.11
CA ASP A 85 9.20 -4.73 7.25
C ASP A 85 10.41 -5.53 6.76
N GLU A 86 10.49 -6.80 7.13
CA GLU A 86 11.51 -7.73 6.60
C GLU A 86 11.43 -7.84 5.07
N GLY A 87 10.23 -7.95 4.51
CA GLY A 87 10.03 -7.97 3.06
C GLY A 87 10.48 -6.67 2.39
N LEU A 88 10.20 -5.52 3.00
CA LEU A 88 10.61 -4.20 2.49
C LEU A 88 12.13 -4.04 2.47
N ALA A 89 12.84 -4.65 3.42
CA ALA A 89 14.31 -4.57 3.50
C ALA A 89 15.02 -5.21 2.29
N HIS A 90 14.32 -6.05 1.52
CA HIS A 90 14.85 -6.71 0.33
C HIS A 90 14.51 -5.98 -0.98
N LEU A 91 13.80 -4.85 -0.90
CA LEU A 91 13.45 -4.07 -2.09
C LEU A 91 14.65 -3.31 -2.65
N THR A 92 14.63 -3.09 -3.97
CA THR A 92 15.57 -2.16 -4.58
C THR A 92 15.30 -0.73 -4.11
N PRO A 93 16.29 0.17 -4.09
CA PRO A 93 16.09 1.55 -3.66
C PRO A 93 14.97 2.29 -4.41
N ALA A 94 14.80 1.99 -5.70
CA ALA A 94 13.75 2.59 -6.52
C ALA A 94 12.34 2.16 -6.07
N VAL A 95 12.15 0.88 -5.74
CA VAL A 95 10.86 0.36 -5.28
C VAL A 95 10.59 0.78 -3.84
N SER A 96 11.60 0.73 -2.96
CA SER A 96 11.48 1.23 -1.58
C SER A 96 11.01 2.68 -1.57
N LYS A 97 11.59 3.55 -2.41
CA LYS A 97 11.14 4.94 -2.57
C LYS A 97 9.66 5.06 -2.98
N GLN A 98 9.18 4.22 -3.89
CA GLN A 98 7.77 4.23 -4.31
C GLN A 98 6.84 3.82 -3.17
N VAL A 99 7.24 2.83 -2.37
CA VAL A 99 6.48 2.40 -1.18
C VAL A 99 6.44 3.53 -0.14
N SER A 100 7.58 4.17 0.15
CA SER A 100 7.61 5.32 1.07
C SER A 100 6.72 6.47 0.56
N GLN A 101 6.75 6.78 -0.74
CA GLN A 101 5.87 7.80 -1.32
C GLN A 101 4.38 7.46 -1.17
N LEU A 102 4.01 6.18 -1.32
CA LEU A 102 2.65 5.73 -1.07
C LEU A 102 2.26 5.93 0.40
N PHE A 103 3.15 5.60 1.34
CA PHE A 103 2.87 5.80 2.76
C PHE A 103 2.85 7.28 3.15
N ASP A 104 3.73 8.12 2.59
CA ASP A 104 3.72 9.57 2.77
C ASP A 104 2.38 10.18 2.35
N LEU A 105 1.85 9.75 1.20
CA LEU A 105 0.53 10.20 0.73
C LEU A 105 -0.60 9.85 1.72
N LEU A 106 -0.46 8.74 2.45
CA LEU A 106 -1.43 8.28 3.42
C LEU A 106 -1.22 8.89 4.81
N SER A 107 0.00 9.26 5.19
CA SER A 107 0.33 9.80 6.51
C SER A 107 0.10 11.32 6.58
N LEU A 108 0.36 12.05 5.49
CA LEU A 108 0.23 13.51 5.45
C LEU A 108 -1.25 13.93 5.47
N PRO A 109 -1.70 14.75 6.44
CA PRO A 109 -3.11 15.15 6.54
C PRO A 109 -3.65 15.84 5.28
N LEU A 110 -2.81 16.61 4.59
CA LEU A 110 -3.17 17.36 3.38
C LEU A 110 -3.55 16.44 2.21
N THR A 111 -2.92 15.27 2.10
CA THR A 111 -3.17 14.31 1.02
C THR A 111 -4.12 13.20 1.46
N ARG A 112 -4.06 12.79 2.74
CA ARG A 112 -4.89 11.71 3.30
C ARG A 112 -6.37 11.99 3.09
N GLY A 113 -6.89 13.10 3.61
CA GLY A 113 -8.34 13.40 3.57
C GLY A 113 -8.93 13.35 2.16
N PRO A 114 -8.41 14.12 1.19
CA PRO A 114 -8.93 14.12 -0.17
C PRO A 114 -8.77 12.79 -0.92
N LEU A 115 -7.67 12.07 -0.70
CA LEU A 115 -7.40 10.83 -1.44
C LEU A 115 -8.12 9.63 -0.85
N THR A 116 -8.22 9.56 0.48
CA THR A 116 -8.76 8.39 1.18
C THR A 116 -10.17 8.61 1.68
N GLY A 117 -10.62 9.86 1.83
CA GLY A 117 -11.86 10.21 2.53
C GLY A 117 -11.77 10.15 4.07
N VAL A 118 -10.59 9.85 4.62
CA VAL A 118 -10.34 9.76 6.07
C VAL A 118 -9.64 11.04 6.53
N TRP A 119 -10.40 11.93 7.16
CA TRP A 119 -9.90 13.25 7.57
C TRP A 119 -9.19 13.23 8.93
N GLY A 120 -9.69 12.42 9.87
CA GLY A 120 -9.11 12.24 11.21
C GLY A 120 -7.85 11.37 11.24
N ALA A 121 -7.22 11.27 12.41
CA ALA A 121 -6.09 10.37 12.62
C ALA A 121 -6.48 8.91 12.33
N TRP A 122 -5.54 8.11 11.79
CA TRP A 122 -5.83 6.73 11.39
C TRP A 122 -6.27 5.85 12.57
N GLU A 123 -5.75 6.12 13.76
CA GLU A 123 -6.08 5.45 15.02
C GLU A 123 -7.54 5.67 15.43
N GLN A 124 -8.15 6.78 14.98
CA GLN A 124 -9.53 7.15 15.29
C GLN A 124 -10.51 6.79 14.17
N ALA A 125 -9.99 6.37 13.01
CA ALA A 125 -10.82 6.07 11.85
C ALA A 125 -11.64 4.79 12.06
N HIS A 126 -12.95 4.87 11.80
CA HIS A 126 -13.85 3.74 11.93
C HIS A 126 -13.63 2.70 10.83
N ASP A 127 -13.89 1.42 11.13
CA ASP A 127 -13.75 0.31 10.16
C ASP A 127 -14.49 0.58 8.84
N GLY A 128 -15.67 1.21 8.91
CA GLY A 128 -16.46 1.56 7.73
C GLY A 128 -15.81 2.61 6.83
N GLU A 129 -15.11 3.59 7.42
CA GLU A 129 -14.40 4.61 6.65
C GLU A 129 -13.23 4.00 5.87
N ILE A 130 -12.51 3.07 6.51
CA ILE A 130 -11.38 2.36 5.90
C ILE A 130 -11.85 1.41 4.79
N GLN A 131 -12.96 0.69 5.01
CA GLN A 131 -13.55 -0.15 3.97
C GLN A 131 -14.01 0.69 2.77
N ALA A 132 -14.68 1.81 3.02
CA ALA A 132 -15.11 2.72 1.95
C ALA A 132 -13.92 3.34 1.21
N PHE A 133 -12.83 3.65 1.93
CA PHE A 133 -11.56 4.05 1.34
C PHE A 133 -11.01 3.01 0.36
N LEU A 134 -10.85 1.76 0.82
CA LEU A 134 -10.31 0.68 0.00
C LEU A 134 -11.19 0.43 -1.25
N GLN A 135 -12.50 0.36 -1.07
CA GLN A 135 -13.46 0.21 -2.17
C GLN A 135 -13.39 1.35 -3.19
N ARG A 136 -13.24 2.61 -2.73
CA ARG A 136 -13.08 3.76 -3.64
C ARG A 136 -11.81 3.67 -4.45
N TRP A 137 -10.69 3.28 -3.83
CA TRP A 137 -9.43 3.13 -4.55
C TRP A 137 -9.47 1.98 -5.53
N GLU A 138 -10.01 0.83 -5.14
CA GLU A 138 -10.21 -0.35 -6.00
C GLU A 138 -11.00 -0.01 -7.27
N ASN A 139 -12.09 0.74 -7.12
CA ASN A 139 -13.01 1.07 -8.21
C ASN A 139 -12.74 2.43 -8.86
N SER A 140 -11.58 3.05 -8.58
CA SER A 140 -11.27 4.40 -9.05
C SER A 140 -11.06 4.44 -10.58
N PRO A 141 -11.52 5.49 -11.28
CA PRO A 141 -11.14 5.71 -12.68
C PRO A 141 -9.64 6.04 -12.82
N ILE A 142 -9.00 6.52 -11.75
CA ILE A 142 -7.58 6.89 -11.72
C ILE A 142 -6.74 5.63 -11.50
N ALA A 143 -5.96 5.24 -12.51
CA ALA A 143 -5.14 4.03 -12.47
C ALA A 143 -4.17 4.00 -11.27
N LEU A 144 -3.62 5.15 -10.88
CA LEU A 144 -2.69 5.25 -9.76
C LEU A 144 -3.34 4.86 -8.42
N LEU A 145 -4.61 5.20 -8.19
CA LEU A 145 -5.31 4.84 -6.95
C LEU A 145 -5.62 3.34 -6.90
N ARG A 146 -6.02 2.76 -8.04
CA ARG A 146 -6.19 1.29 -8.15
C ARG A 146 -4.88 0.55 -7.90
N GLN A 147 -3.77 1.07 -8.43
CA GLN A 147 -2.45 0.53 -8.17
C GLN A 147 -2.07 0.65 -6.70
N GLY A 148 -2.31 1.80 -6.06
CA GLY A 148 -2.11 1.98 -4.62
C GLY A 148 -2.90 0.96 -3.80
N HIS A 149 -4.16 0.73 -4.13
CA HIS A 149 -4.99 -0.31 -3.49
C HIS A 149 -4.38 -1.70 -3.65
N ALA A 150 -4.07 -2.11 -4.88
CA ALA A 150 -3.49 -3.41 -5.16
C ALA A 150 -2.15 -3.61 -4.43
N SER A 151 -1.30 -2.59 -4.41
CA SER A 151 -0.02 -2.64 -3.69
C SER A 151 -0.20 -2.77 -2.18
N LEU A 152 -1.08 -1.98 -1.55
CA LEU A 152 -1.37 -2.09 -0.11
C LEU A 152 -1.87 -3.48 0.25
N GLN A 153 -2.86 -3.98 -0.50
CA GLN A 153 -3.44 -5.29 -0.28
C GLN A 153 -2.40 -6.40 -0.49
N GLN A 154 -1.65 -6.35 -1.58
CA GLN A 154 -0.64 -7.36 -1.88
C GLN A 154 0.47 -7.39 -0.82
N MET A 155 0.98 -6.23 -0.39
CA MET A 155 2.00 -6.16 0.66
C MET A 155 1.52 -6.79 1.96
N ILE A 156 0.31 -6.44 2.42
CA ILE A 156 -0.25 -6.97 3.68
C ILE A 156 -0.56 -8.46 3.57
N LEU A 157 -1.14 -8.91 2.46
CA LEU A 157 -1.47 -10.33 2.26
C LEU A 157 -0.20 -11.18 2.10
N MET A 158 0.80 -10.72 1.36
CA MET A 158 2.08 -11.43 1.23
C MET A 158 2.79 -11.53 2.58
N ALA A 159 2.82 -10.45 3.36
CA ALA A 159 3.40 -10.46 4.69
C ALA A 159 2.67 -11.40 5.66
N TRP A 160 1.34 -11.49 5.59
CA TRP A 160 0.58 -12.44 6.42
C TRP A 160 0.77 -13.89 5.97
N TYR A 161 0.58 -14.18 4.68
CA TYR A 161 0.62 -15.56 4.17
C TYR A 161 2.04 -16.13 4.04
N GLY A 162 3.07 -15.30 4.14
CA GLY A 162 4.45 -15.76 4.32
C GLY A 162 4.71 -16.43 5.67
N ARG A 163 3.81 -16.26 6.64
CA ARG A 163 4.02 -16.71 8.01
C ARG A 163 3.45 -18.10 8.31
N PRO A 164 4.15 -18.94 9.10
CA PRO A 164 3.70 -20.30 9.45
C PRO A 164 2.30 -20.38 10.07
N GLU A 165 1.90 -19.39 10.86
CA GLU A 165 0.61 -19.37 11.54
C GLU A 165 -0.57 -19.31 10.57
N SER A 166 -0.36 -18.75 9.37
CA SER A 166 -1.37 -18.64 8.32
C SER A 166 -1.57 -19.94 7.51
N TRP A 167 -0.55 -20.82 7.49
CA TRP A 167 -0.50 -21.95 6.56
C TRP A 167 -1.60 -22.99 6.83
N ARG A 168 -1.85 -23.29 8.10
CA ARG A 168 -2.92 -24.22 8.50
C ARG A 168 -4.29 -23.74 8.02
N HIS A 169 -4.53 -22.44 8.04
CA HIS A 169 -5.80 -21.87 7.61
C HIS A 169 -6.00 -22.00 6.08
N CYS A 170 -4.91 -21.99 5.31
CA CYS A 170 -4.93 -22.12 3.85
C CYS A 170 -4.72 -23.56 3.35
N GLY A 171 -4.61 -24.55 4.24
CA GLY A 171 -4.32 -25.93 3.87
C GLY A 171 -2.90 -26.16 3.33
N TYR A 172 -1.98 -25.21 3.51
CA TYR A 172 -0.59 -25.36 3.11
C TYR A 172 0.18 -26.15 4.19
N PRO A 173 0.85 -27.26 3.85
CA PRO A 173 1.58 -28.07 4.83
C PRO A 173 2.91 -27.41 5.28
N GLY A 174 3.31 -26.30 4.66
CA GLY A 174 4.61 -25.68 4.85
C GLY A 174 5.59 -26.05 3.74
N PRO A 175 6.77 -25.38 3.71
CA PRO A 175 7.83 -25.71 2.77
C PRO A 175 8.36 -27.13 3.03
N PRO A 176 8.82 -27.83 1.98
CA PRO A 176 9.42 -29.14 2.14
C PRO A 176 10.66 -29.06 3.04
N VAL A 177 10.75 -29.99 3.99
CA VAL A 177 11.95 -30.16 4.81
C VAL A 177 12.97 -30.90 3.95
N ILE A 178 14.14 -30.27 3.71
CA ILE A 178 15.25 -30.85 2.95
C ILE A 178 16.16 -31.63 3.90
#